data_AF-A0A1Y1USJ2-F1
#
_entry.id   AF-A0A1Y1USJ2-F1
#
_cell.length_a   1.000
_cell.length_b   1.000
_cell.length_c   1.000
_cell.angle_alpha   90.00
_cell.angle_beta   90.00
_cell.angle_gamma   90.00
#
_symmetry.space_group_name_H-M   'P 1'
#
loop_
_entity.id
_entity.type
_entity.pdbx_description
1 polymer ?
#
loop_
_entity_poly.entity_id
_entity_poly.type
_entity_poly.pdbx_seq_one_letter_code
_entity_poly.pdbx_strand_id
1 'polypeptide(L)'
;MWGPSVMGPSRALSRSVRPLFARPLLRRPLLTRSASRPAFFHPSTHFETTFFTHSRSLSTLPPARAVPRSLPKWLFGCSALVFGILVVGGLTRLTESGLSIVEWQPITGILPPLTQAEWDEEWEKYRVSPEGVLTNSRIEMDEFKKIFYMEWAHRIAGRVLGVGFVVPMVYYMARYRLPRKLQGKLLLLGLGIGFQGALGWYMVKSGLDQEIIDNRGVPRVSQYRLAAHLSAALALYVGMLHTALSLRQHVPNVALAQPDVRRFARVARVAGAMVFLTAVSGAFVAGLDAGLVYNEFPTMGGRLVPPTDELLDQRYARRPDGRDNWWRNMLENPVTAQFDHRLFATTTFTVLLSLPLLPRVIMTASSRQLLPRSTMLLARSTAAAAIAQVTLGITTLLYLVPVPLAAAHQAGSVVLLTLITGLVTSLRRPGQVMRVVKSL
;
A
#
# COMPACT_ATOMS: atom_id res chain seq x y z
N MET A 1 58.66 19.73 -20.48
CA MET A 1 58.61 20.91 -21.38
C MET A 1 57.29 21.61 -21.12
N TRP A 2 57.15 22.76 -20.46
CA TRP A 2 58.05 23.84 -20.05
C TRP A 2 57.87 24.10 -18.54
N GLY A 3 58.96 24.49 -17.86
CA GLY A 3 58.98 24.88 -16.45
C GLY A 3 58.79 26.40 -16.25
N PRO A 4 59.39 27.01 -15.21
CA PRO A 4 58.67 27.42 -14.00
C PRO A 4 58.96 28.90 -13.60
N SER A 5 58.75 29.24 -12.30
CA SER A 5 59.30 30.39 -11.54
C SER A 5 58.35 31.61 -11.44
N VAL A 6 58.22 32.40 -10.35
CA VAL A 6 59.18 32.90 -9.35
C VAL A 6 58.48 33.29 -8.02
N MET A 7 59.27 33.22 -6.94
CA MET A 7 59.20 33.80 -5.56
C MET A 7 58.51 35.17 -5.41
N GLY A 8 57.92 35.50 -4.25
CA GLY A 8 58.65 36.11 -3.12
C GLY A 8 57.85 37.27 -2.46
N PRO A 9 58.27 37.83 -1.30
CA PRO A 9 57.42 37.87 -0.10
C PRO A 9 57.12 39.26 0.53
N SER A 10 56.31 39.23 1.61
CA SER A 10 56.42 39.97 2.89
C SER A 10 55.92 41.42 3.09
N ARG A 11 55.14 41.62 4.17
CA ARG A 11 55.26 42.59 5.32
C ARG A 11 53.86 42.92 5.90
N ALA A 12 53.54 42.52 7.14
CA ALA A 12 53.69 43.28 8.42
C ALA A 12 52.67 44.45 8.53
N LEU A 13 51.68 44.51 9.44
CA LEU A 13 51.63 44.59 10.92
C LEU A 13 50.88 45.89 11.30
N SER A 14 49.82 45.80 12.13
CA SER A 14 49.24 46.84 13.02
C SER A 14 47.80 46.40 13.38
N ARG A 15 47.41 45.85 14.55
CA ARG A 15 47.42 46.23 15.99
C ARG A 15 46.55 47.45 16.40
N SER A 16 45.31 47.18 16.84
CA SER A 16 44.70 47.57 18.15
C SER A 16 43.37 46.78 18.30
N VAL A 17 42.98 46.03 19.33
CA VAL A 17 42.98 46.10 20.82
C VAL A 17 41.99 47.16 21.32
N ARG A 18 40.69 46.87 21.55
CA ARG A 18 39.97 46.25 22.72
C ARG A 18 38.88 47.27 23.20
N PRO A 19 37.98 46.99 24.18
CA PRO A 19 36.93 45.97 24.22
C PRO A 19 35.56 46.45 24.81
N LEU A 20 34.51 45.64 24.57
CA LEU A 20 33.47 45.08 25.48
C LEU A 20 32.69 45.88 26.58
N PHE A 21 31.43 45.41 26.73
CA PHE A 21 30.55 45.31 27.92
C PHE A 21 29.71 46.56 28.30
N ALA A 22 28.48 46.49 28.82
CA ALA A 22 27.51 45.44 29.10
C ALA A 22 26.15 46.11 29.46
N ARG A 23 25.03 45.40 29.28
CA ARG A 23 23.77 45.55 30.06
C ARG A 23 23.85 44.56 31.26
N PRO A 24 23.22 44.77 32.45
CA PRO A 24 21.75 44.64 32.60
C PRO A 24 21.05 45.33 33.82
N LEU A 25 19.71 45.31 33.74
CA LEU A 25 18.61 45.27 34.75
C LEU A 25 18.87 45.38 36.27
N LEU A 26 18.03 46.14 37.01
CA LEU A 26 17.07 45.68 38.07
C LEU A 26 16.55 46.79 39.03
N ARG A 27 15.23 46.71 39.32
CA ARG A 27 14.45 46.96 40.57
C ARG A 27 14.45 48.30 41.37
N ARG A 28 13.20 48.72 41.69
CA ARG A 28 12.65 49.59 42.79
C ARG A 28 13.00 49.06 44.22
N PRO A 29 12.64 49.67 45.40
CA PRO A 29 11.61 50.71 45.74
C PRO A 29 11.99 51.71 46.90
N LEU A 30 11.02 52.51 47.42
CA LEU A 30 10.79 53.01 48.83
C LEU A 30 9.78 54.20 48.78
N LEU A 31 8.55 54.16 49.32
CA LEU A 31 8.00 54.26 50.71
C LEU A 31 8.04 55.65 51.38
N THR A 32 6.84 56.23 51.65
CA THR A 32 6.44 57.05 52.84
C THR A 32 4.89 57.04 52.96
N ARG A 33 4.27 56.40 53.97
CA ARG A 33 3.80 56.87 55.31
C ARG A 33 2.49 57.72 55.27
N SER A 34 1.30 57.13 55.49
CA SER A 34 0.53 56.93 56.75
C SER A 34 -0.23 58.16 57.30
N ALA A 35 -1.56 58.08 57.40
CA ALA A 35 -2.40 58.71 58.44
C ALA A 35 -3.77 58.02 58.58
N SER A 36 -4.41 58.24 59.73
CA SER A 36 -5.34 57.39 60.49
C SER A 36 -6.85 57.52 60.20
N ARG A 37 -7.56 56.44 60.58
CA ARG A 37 -9.02 56.21 60.84
C ARG A 37 -9.73 57.33 61.66
N PRO A 38 -11.09 57.47 61.64
CA PRO A 38 -12.02 56.48 62.22
C PRO A 38 -13.35 56.22 61.48
N ALA A 39 -14.05 55.20 61.95
CA ALA A 39 -15.31 54.64 61.46
C ALA A 39 -16.53 55.39 61.99
N PHE A 40 -17.60 55.47 61.19
CA PHE A 40 -19.00 55.52 61.68
C PHE A 40 -19.96 54.96 60.62
N PHE A 41 -21.04 54.36 61.16
CA PHE A 41 -22.16 53.65 60.54
C PHE A 41 -22.89 54.40 59.41
N HIS A 42 -23.40 53.64 58.42
CA HIS A 42 -24.62 53.99 57.68
C HIS A 42 -25.48 52.74 57.40
N PRO A 43 -26.81 52.80 57.59
CA PRO A 43 -27.70 51.67 57.41
C PRO A 43 -28.19 51.52 55.96
N SER A 44 -28.60 50.28 55.70
CA SER A 44 -29.21 49.67 54.53
C SER A 44 -30.49 50.31 54.02
N THR A 45 -30.63 50.39 52.70
CA THR A 45 -31.85 49.99 51.95
C THR A 45 -31.59 50.12 50.45
N HIS A 46 -31.50 49.02 49.69
CA HIS A 46 -31.89 49.00 48.27
C HIS A 46 -32.28 47.57 47.83
N PHE A 47 -33.59 47.36 47.82
CA PHE A 47 -34.40 46.57 46.87
C PHE A 47 -33.73 45.38 46.16
N GLU A 48 -34.01 44.16 46.65
CA GLU A 48 -33.80 42.92 45.91
C GLU A 48 -34.76 42.87 44.70
N THR A 49 -34.20 42.95 43.49
CA THR A 49 -34.91 42.51 42.29
C THR A 49 -34.49 41.07 42.03
N THR A 50 -35.29 40.12 42.51
CA THR A 50 -35.05 38.69 42.28
C THR A 50 -35.36 38.36 40.82
N PHE A 51 -34.37 38.53 39.94
CA PHE A 51 -34.42 37.90 38.63
C PHE A 51 -34.29 36.39 38.85
N PHE A 52 -35.41 35.67 38.80
CA PHE A 52 -35.41 34.24 38.54
C PHE A 52 -34.90 34.03 37.10
N THR A 53 -33.58 34.06 36.93
CA THR A 53 -32.95 33.45 35.77
C THR A 53 -33.19 31.94 35.90
N HIS A 54 -34.23 31.46 35.24
CA HIS A 54 -34.29 30.06 34.83
C HIS A 54 -33.04 29.84 33.97
N SER A 55 -31.97 29.34 34.61
CA SER A 55 -30.88 28.70 33.92
C SER A 55 -31.50 27.47 33.29
N ARG A 56 -32.02 27.62 32.07
CA ARG A 56 -32.15 26.50 31.15
C ARG A 56 -30.75 25.93 31.11
N SER A 57 -30.56 24.82 31.83
CA SER A 57 -29.49 23.88 31.55
C SER A 57 -29.60 23.64 30.05
N LEU A 58 -28.76 24.35 29.28
CA LEU A 58 -28.44 23.98 27.93
C LEU A 58 -27.85 22.60 28.13
N SER A 59 -28.71 21.59 27.98
CA SER A 59 -28.30 20.20 27.85
C SER A 59 -27.21 20.24 26.80
N THR A 60 -25.96 20.17 27.25
CA THR A 60 -24.80 20.08 26.39
C THR A 60 -25.05 18.81 25.63
N LEU A 61 -25.49 18.95 24.36
CA LEU A 61 -25.60 17.82 23.47
C LEU A 61 -24.29 17.06 23.61
N PRO A 62 -24.31 15.75 23.90
CA PRO A 62 -23.09 14.99 24.12
C PRO A 62 -22.14 15.30 22.96
N PRO A 63 -20.86 15.61 23.23
CA PRO A 63 -19.94 16.11 22.23
C PRO A 63 -20.00 15.20 21.00
N ALA A 64 -20.09 15.81 19.82
CA ALA A 64 -20.25 15.11 18.55
C ALA A 64 -19.30 13.91 18.53
N ARG A 65 -19.84 12.68 18.61
CA ARG A 65 -19.01 11.47 18.80
C ARG A 65 -17.92 11.41 17.75
N ALA A 66 -16.69 11.70 18.17
CA ALA A 66 -15.51 11.77 17.35
C ALA A 66 -15.17 10.40 16.73
N VAL A 67 -14.25 10.38 15.75
CA VAL A 67 -13.76 9.13 15.16
C VAL A 67 -13.13 8.27 16.27
N PRO A 68 -13.64 7.05 16.53
CA PRO A 68 -13.15 6.25 17.66
C PRO A 68 -11.76 5.69 17.39
N ARG A 69 -10.95 5.53 18.44
CA ARG A 69 -9.58 4.96 18.35
C ARG A 69 -9.56 3.51 17.85
N SER A 70 -10.69 2.80 17.90
CA SER A 70 -10.84 1.45 17.39
C SER A 70 -10.93 1.39 15.86
N LEU A 71 -11.42 2.45 15.19
CA LEU A 71 -11.62 2.45 13.74
C LEU A 71 -10.32 2.29 12.93
N PRO A 72 -9.22 3.03 13.23
CA PRO A 72 -7.95 2.79 12.57
C PRO A 72 -7.38 1.39 12.84
N LYS A 73 -7.53 0.87 14.07
CA LYS A 73 -7.05 -0.48 14.43
C LYS A 73 -7.78 -1.56 13.64
N TRP A 74 -9.09 -1.43 13.49
CA TRP A 74 -9.91 -2.30 12.66
C TRP A 74 -9.48 -2.26 11.19
N LEU A 75 -9.23 -1.07 10.63
CA LEU A 75 -8.71 -0.94 9.25
C LEU A 75 -7.31 -1.54 9.09
N PHE A 76 -6.42 -1.43 10.09
CA PHE A 76 -5.14 -2.15 10.08
C PHE A 76 -5.36 -3.67 10.08
N GLY A 77 -6.28 -4.18 10.90
CA GLY A 77 -6.66 -5.59 10.91
C GLY A 77 -7.18 -6.06 9.55
N CYS A 78 -8.06 -5.28 8.90
CA CYS A 78 -8.55 -5.58 7.55
C CYS A 78 -7.41 -5.55 6.53
N SER A 79 -6.49 -4.58 6.59
CA SER A 79 -5.34 -4.54 5.68
C SER A 79 -4.40 -5.73 5.89
N ALA A 80 -4.18 -6.17 7.14
CA ALA A 80 -3.38 -7.36 7.44
C ALA A 80 -4.06 -8.64 6.92
N LEU A 81 -5.38 -8.72 7.01
CA LEU A 81 -6.13 -9.83 6.41
C LEU A 81 -6.02 -9.83 4.87
N VAL A 82 -6.13 -8.67 4.21
CA VAL A 82 -5.91 -8.54 2.76
C VAL A 82 -4.48 -8.95 2.39
N PHE A 83 -3.47 -8.57 3.19
CA PHE A 83 -2.10 -9.04 3.00
C PHE A 83 -2.03 -10.57 3.02
N GLY A 84 -2.65 -11.21 4.01
CA GLY A 84 -2.71 -12.68 4.09
C GLY A 84 -3.40 -13.30 2.88
N ILE A 85 -4.55 -12.75 2.47
CA ILE A 85 -5.29 -13.19 1.27
C ILE A 85 -4.43 -13.08 0.02
N LEU A 86 -3.68 -11.98 -0.15
CA LEU A 86 -2.75 -11.81 -1.27
C LEU A 86 -1.69 -12.92 -1.28
N VAL A 87 -1.10 -13.28 -0.14
CA VAL A 87 -0.10 -14.36 -0.07
C VAL A 87 -0.73 -15.72 -0.38
N VAL A 88 -1.86 -16.06 0.24
CA VAL A 88 -2.58 -17.33 0.00
C VAL A 88 -3.05 -17.42 -1.44
N GLY A 89 -3.50 -16.31 -2.05
CA GLY A 89 -3.89 -16.28 -3.47
C GLY A 89 -2.71 -16.48 -4.41
N GLY A 90 -1.54 -15.92 -4.08
CA GLY A 90 -0.29 -16.20 -4.77
C GLY A 90 0.07 -17.69 -4.72
N LEU A 91 -0.03 -18.30 -3.53
CA LEU A 91 0.20 -19.73 -3.36
C LEU A 91 -0.80 -20.56 -4.17
N THR A 92 -2.10 -20.24 -4.10
CA THR A 92 -3.16 -20.92 -4.86
C THR A 92 -2.87 -20.93 -6.36
N ARG A 93 -2.30 -19.84 -6.90
CA ARG A 93 -1.85 -19.79 -8.30
C ARG A 93 -0.58 -20.61 -8.51
N LEU A 94 0.43 -20.47 -7.64
CA LEU A 94 1.74 -21.12 -7.79
C LEU A 94 1.67 -22.64 -7.63
N THR A 95 0.66 -23.14 -6.93
CA THR A 95 0.38 -24.57 -6.77
C THR A 95 -0.71 -25.07 -7.72
N GLU A 96 -1.08 -24.27 -8.74
CA GLU A 96 -2.09 -24.61 -9.75
C GLU A 96 -3.39 -25.13 -9.13
N SER A 97 -3.83 -24.49 -8.05
CA SER A 97 -4.99 -24.91 -7.27
C SER A 97 -6.21 -24.03 -7.53
N GLY A 98 -6.08 -22.98 -8.34
CA GLY A 98 -7.12 -21.95 -8.50
C GLY A 98 -8.36 -22.35 -9.29
N LEU A 99 -8.43 -23.59 -9.77
CA LEU A 99 -9.56 -24.15 -10.55
C LEU A 99 -10.10 -25.45 -9.94
N SER A 100 -9.67 -25.80 -8.72
CA SER A 100 -10.07 -27.01 -8.01
C SER A 100 -11.52 -27.01 -7.53
N ILE A 101 -12.10 -25.82 -7.29
CA ILE A 101 -13.51 -25.63 -6.89
C ILE A 101 -14.27 -25.02 -8.07
N VAL A 102 -14.95 -25.88 -8.82
CA VAL A 102 -15.60 -25.51 -10.09
C VAL A 102 -16.90 -24.72 -9.89
N GLU A 103 -17.52 -24.84 -8.72
CA GLU A 103 -18.77 -24.15 -8.42
C GLU A 103 -18.57 -22.80 -7.71
N TRP A 104 -19.51 -21.90 -7.96
CA TRP A 104 -19.60 -20.64 -7.25
C TRP A 104 -20.71 -20.69 -6.20
N GLN A 105 -20.32 -21.04 -4.98
CA GLN A 105 -21.22 -21.15 -3.82
C GLN A 105 -20.87 -20.09 -2.74
N PRO A 106 -21.32 -18.83 -2.86
CA PRO A 106 -20.90 -17.75 -1.94
C PRO A 106 -21.26 -17.99 -0.48
N ILE A 107 -22.40 -18.64 -0.22
CA ILE A 107 -22.97 -18.82 1.12
C ILE A 107 -22.81 -20.25 1.61
N THR A 108 -23.18 -21.23 0.80
CA THR A 108 -23.19 -22.67 1.14
C THR A 108 -21.79 -23.29 1.19
N GLY A 109 -20.84 -22.80 0.38
CA GLY A 109 -19.46 -23.31 0.32
C GLY A 109 -18.53 -22.80 1.43
N ILE A 110 -19.04 -22.59 2.65
CA ILE A 110 -18.23 -22.18 3.81
C ILE A 110 -17.53 -23.40 4.43
N LEU A 111 -18.26 -24.48 4.63
CA LEU A 111 -17.70 -25.73 5.12
C LEU A 111 -17.09 -26.51 3.94
N PRO A 112 -15.88 -27.07 4.08
CA PRO A 112 -15.36 -28.02 3.10
C PRO A 112 -16.14 -29.34 3.20
N PRO A 113 -16.04 -30.24 2.21
CA PRO A 113 -16.60 -31.58 2.31
C PRO A 113 -16.12 -32.30 3.58
N LEU A 114 -17.05 -32.86 4.36
CA LEU A 114 -16.78 -33.51 5.65
C LEU A 114 -16.92 -35.03 5.56
N THR A 115 -17.75 -35.51 4.64
CA THR A 115 -17.99 -36.94 4.41
C THR A 115 -17.33 -37.43 3.13
N GLN A 116 -17.09 -38.74 3.02
CA GLN A 116 -16.52 -39.32 1.81
C GLN A 116 -17.42 -39.09 0.58
N ALA A 117 -18.74 -39.21 0.75
CA ALA A 117 -19.69 -38.97 -0.34
C ALA A 117 -19.63 -37.54 -0.90
N GLU A 118 -19.48 -36.53 -0.03
CA GLU A 118 -19.30 -35.14 -0.46
C GLU A 118 -17.94 -34.93 -1.17
N TRP A 119 -16.89 -35.62 -0.71
CA TRP A 119 -15.58 -35.59 -1.40
C TRP A 119 -15.67 -36.23 -2.79
N ASP A 120 -16.38 -37.35 -2.92
CA ASP A 120 -16.58 -38.03 -4.19
C ASP A 120 -17.37 -37.14 -5.17
N GLU A 121 -18.37 -36.40 -4.69
CA GLU A 121 -19.13 -35.44 -5.52
C GLU A 121 -18.26 -34.31 -6.07
N GLU A 122 -17.48 -33.64 -5.21
CA GLU A 122 -16.58 -32.55 -5.64
C GLU A 122 -15.45 -33.07 -6.55
N TRP A 123 -14.97 -34.28 -6.29
CA TRP A 123 -13.98 -34.93 -7.15
C TRP A 123 -14.53 -35.20 -8.54
N GLU A 124 -15.76 -35.68 -8.65
CA GLU A 124 -16.39 -35.98 -9.93
C GLU A 124 -16.57 -34.71 -10.78
N LYS A 125 -16.96 -33.61 -10.14
CA LYS A 125 -17.00 -32.28 -10.76
C LYS A 125 -15.62 -31.83 -11.26
N TYR A 126 -14.57 -32.06 -10.47
CA TYR A 126 -13.21 -31.69 -10.83
C TYR A 126 -12.65 -32.52 -11.99
N ARG A 127 -12.87 -33.85 -12.01
CA ARG A 127 -12.34 -34.75 -13.04
C ARG A 127 -12.79 -34.40 -14.45
N VAL A 128 -14.00 -33.84 -14.59
CA VAL A 128 -14.56 -33.41 -15.88
C VAL A 128 -14.26 -31.95 -16.23
N SER A 129 -13.52 -31.24 -15.37
CA SER A 129 -13.06 -29.88 -15.64
C SER A 129 -11.87 -29.87 -16.61
N PRO A 130 -11.60 -28.76 -17.31
CA PRO A 130 -10.43 -28.65 -18.19
C PRO A 130 -9.10 -28.95 -17.49
N GLU A 131 -8.93 -28.50 -16.24
CA GLU A 131 -7.71 -28.77 -15.46
C GLU A 131 -7.60 -30.25 -15.06
N GLY A 132 -8.71 -30.87 -14.63
CA GLY A 132 -8.76 -32.29 -14.31
C GLY A 132 -8.48 -33.19 -15.51
N VAL A 133 -8.97 -32.84 -16.70
CA VAL A 133 -8.78 -33.63 -17.93
C VAL A 133 -7.37 -33.44 -18.52
N LEU A 134 -6.89 -32.19 -18.63
CA LEU A 134 -5.68 -31.88 -19.41
C LEU A 134 -4.41 -31.87 -18.57
N THR A 135 -4.47 -31.39 -17.33
CA THR A 135 -3.29 -31.21 -16.47
C THR A 135 -3.19 -32.32 -15.42
N ASN A 136 -4.30 -32.59 -14.72
CA ASN A 136 -4.32 -33.40 -13.51
C ASN A 136 -5.03 -34.76 -13.69
N SER A 137 -4.99 -35.32 -14.90
CA SER A 137 -5.67 -36.58 -15.23
C SER A 137 -5.20 -37.82 -14.48
N ARG A 138 -4.08 -37.73 -13.76
CA ARG A 138 -3.44 -38.83 -13.02
C ARG A 138 -3.35 -38.60 -11.52
N ILE A 139 -3.92 -37.50 -11.02
CA ILE A 139 -3.87 -37.22 -9.59
C ILE A 139 -4.89 -38.08 -8.85
N GLU A 140 -4.56 -38.45 -7.63
CA GLU A 140 -5.46 -39.20 -6.74
C GLU A 140 -6.24 -38.25 -5.81
N MET A 141 -7.27 -38.77 -5.14
CA MET A 141 -8.13 -38.02 -4.20
C MET A 141 -7.33 -37.23 -3.15
N ASP A 142 -6.22 -37.78 -2.65
CA ASP A 142 -5.40 -37.10 -1.65
C ASP A 142 -4.65 -35.88 -2.20
N GLU A 143 -4.28 -35.89 -3.49
CA GLU A 143 -3.70 -34.75 -4.17
C GLU A 143 -4.76 -33.70 -4.49
N PHE A 144 -5.95 -34.15 -4.91
CA PHE A 144 -7.11 -33.28 -5.08
C PHE A 144 -7.46 -32.51 -3.81
N LYS A 145 -7.50 -33.19 -2.66
CA LYS A 145 -7.76 -32.54 -1.36
C LYS A 145 -6.77 -31.41 -1.08
N LYS A 146 -5.49 -31.56 -1.45
CA LYS A 146 -4.46 -30.52 -1.22
C LYS A 146 -4.76 -29.26 -2.03
N ILE A 147 -5.06 -29.40 -3.32
CA ILE A 147 -5.38 -28.25 -4.18
C ILE A 147 -6.73 -27.63 -3.76
N PHE A 148 -7.72 -28.46 -3.43
CA PHE A 148 -9.03 -28.01 -2.94
C PHE A 148 -8.90 -27.17 -1.66
N TYR A 149 -8.15 -27.64 -0.66
CA TYR A 149 -7.98 -26.91 0.60
C TYR A 149 -7.24 -25.59 0.41
N MET A 150 -6.29 -25.50 -0.52
CA MET A 150 -5.60 -24.26 -0.83
C MET A 150 -6.57 -23.21 -1.38
N GLU A 151 -7.39 -23.60 -2.36
CA GLU A 151 -8.39 -22.72 -2.95
C GLU A 151 -9.50 -22.36 -1.96
N TRP A 152 -10.00 -23.34 -1.20
CA TRP A 152 -10.98 -23.14 -0.15
C TRP A 152 -10.47 -22.14 0.89
N ALA A 153 -9.22 -22.27 1.35
CA ALA A 153 -8.62 -21.35 2.32
C ALA A 153 -8.58 -19.91 1.78
N HIS A 154 -8.21 -19.73 0.51
CA HIS A 154 -8.24 -18.43 -0.15
C HIS A 154 -9.66 -17.83 -0.19
N ARG A 155 -10.64 -18.62 -0.64
CA ARG A 155 -12.06 -18.19 -0.75
C ARG A 155 -12.66 -17.84 0.61
N ILE A 156 -12.39 -18.65 1.64
CA ILE A 156 -12.86 -18.40 3.01
C ILE A 156 -12.24 -17.14 3.59
N ALA A 157 -10.94 -16.92 3.40
CA ALA A 157 -10.29 -15.69 3.86
C ALA A 157 -10.95 -14.45 3.23
N GLY A 158 -11.31 -14.49 1.95
CA GLY A 158 -12.09 -13.45 1.28
C GLY A 158 -13.48 -13.21 1.91
N ARG A 159 -14.21 -14.27 2.27
CA ARG A 159 -15.52 -14.17 2.96
C ARG A 159 -15.38 -13.57 4.36
N VAL A 160 -14.36 -14.02 5.12
CA VAL A 160 -14.04 -13.47 6.45
C VAL A 160 -13.72 -11.98 6.36
N LEU A 161 -12.99 -11.54 5.33
CA LEU A 161 -12.77 -10.12 5.06
C LEU A 161 -14.08 -9.39 4.77
N GLY A 162 -14.95 -9.96 3.92
CA GLY A 162 -16.25 -9.39 3.59
C GLY A 162 -17.09 -9.09 4.83
N VAL A 163 -17.34 -10.09 5.67
CA VAL A 163 -18.12 -9.93 6.91
C VAL A 163 -17.37 -9.05 7.92
N GLY A 164 -16.08 -9.32 8.13
CA GLY A 164 -15.21 -8.58 9.05
C GLY A 164 -14.99 -7.12 8.68
N PHE A 165 -15.29 -6.72 7.44
CA PHE A 165 -15.31 -5.33 7.02
C PHE A 165 -16.72 -4.73 7.06
N VAL A 166 -17.71 -5.37 6.43
CA VAL A 166 -19.04 -4.78 6.25
C VAL A 166 -19.76 -4.58 7.59
N VAL A 167 -19.70 -5.57 8.50
CA VAL A 167 -20.41 -5.48 9.79
C VAL A 167 -19.84 -4.35 10.65
N PRO A 168 -18.51 -4.25 10.90
CA PRO A 168 -17.97 -3.11 11.64
C PRO A 168 -18.15 -1.78 10.91
N MET A 169 -18.10 -1.74 9.58
CA MET A 169 -18.36 -0.52 8.80
C MET A 169 -19.76 0.03 9.11
N VAL A 170 -20.80 -0.79 8.99
CA VAL A 170 -22.19 -0.41 9.28
C VAL A 170 -22.32 0.05 10.73
N TYR A 171 -21.74 -0.70 11.67
CA TYR A 171 -21.71 -0.31 13.08
C TYR A 171 -21.06 1.08 13.29
N TYR A 172 -19.88 1.34 12.69
CA TYR A 172 -19.21 2.62 12.85
C TYR A 172 -20.01 3.78 12.24
N MET A 173 -20.63 3.56 11.08
CA MET A 173 -21.45 4.57 10.41
C MET A 173 -22.75 4.88 11.15
N ALA A 174 -23.37 3.87 11.78
CA ALA A 174 -24.59 4.04 12.56
C ALA A 174 -24.33 4.64 13.95
N ARG A 175 -23.24 4.24 14.62
CA ARG A 175 -22.96 4.61 16.02
C ARG A 175 -22.25 5.95 16.18
N TYR A 176 -21.42 6.34 15.21
CA TYR A 176 -20.55 7.52 15.28
C TYR A 176 -20.88 8.52 14.17
N ARG A 177 -20.73 9.82 14.47
CA ARG A 177 -20.93 10.89 13.48
C ARG A 177 -19.68 11.06 12.62
N LEU A 178 -19.34 10.04 11.84
CA LEU A 178 -18.19 10.06 10.95
C LEU A 178 -18.35 11.16 9.87
N PRO A 179 -17.30 11.89 9.49
CA PRO A 179 -17.39 12.86 8.40
C PRO A 179 -17.77 12.20 7.07
N ARG A 180 -18.58 12.88 6.25
CA ARG A 180 -19.07 12.36 4.94
C ARG A 180 -17.96 11.80 4.04
N LYS A 181 -16.79 12.46 4.02
CA LYS A 181 -15.62 12.00 3.25
C LYS A 181 -15.07 10.67 3.75
N LEU A 182 -15.11 10.40 5.06
CA LEU A 182 -14.68 9.11 5.62
C LEU A 182 -15.73 8.03 5.35
N GLN A 183 -17.02 8.35 5.49
CA GLN A 183 -18.11 7.44 5.15
C GLN A 183 -18.03 7.00 3.68
N GLY A 184 -17.88 7.93 2.75
CA GLY A 184 -17.73 7.62 1.32
C GLY A 184 -16.52 6.75 1.00
N LYS A 185 -15.39 6.93 1.71
CA LYS A 185 -14.23 6.04 1.59
C LYS A 185 -14.51 4.63 2.09
N LEU A 186 -15.16 4.49 3.25
CA LEU A 186 -15.51 3.18 3.78
C LEU A 186 -16.49 2.44 2.87
N LEU A 187 -17.50 3.14 2.35
CA LEU A 187 -18.43 2.60 1.36
C LEU A 187 -17.71 2.15 0.08
N LEU A 188 -16.81 2.98 -0.47
CA LEU A 188 -16.02 2.61 -1.64
C LEU A 188 -15.16 1.36 -1.41
N LEU A 189 -14.53 1.25 -0.23
CA LEU A 189 -13.78 0.05 0.15
C LEU A 189 -14.70 -1.17 0.27
N GLY A 190 -15.88 -1.03 0.87
CA GLY A 190 -16.88 -2.10 0.97
C GLY A 190 -17.37 -2.59 -0.39
N LEU A 191 -17.70 -1.66 -1.29
CA LEU A 191 -18.04 -1.97 -2.68
C LEU A 191 -16.87 -2.63 -3.41
N GLY A 192 -15.64 -2.19 -3.17
CA GLY A 192 -14.45 -2.80 -3.73
C GLY A 192 -14.23 -4.24 -3.27
N ILE A 193 -14.57 -4.59 -2.03
CA ILE A 193 -14.54 -5.99 -1.55
C ILE A 193 -15.57 -6.84 -2.30
N GLY A 194 -16.79 -6.33 -2.50
CA GLY A 194 -17.80 -7.02 -3.32
C GLY A 194 -17.33 -7.21 -4.76
N PHE A 195 -16.73 -6.17 -5.34
CA PHE A 195 -16.13 -6.22 -6.68
C PHE A 195 -14.99 -7.23 -6.77
N GLN A 196 -14.17 -7.39 -5.73
CA GLN A 196 -13.15 -8.44 -5.67
C GLN A 196 -13.76 -9.83 -5.77
N GLY A 197 -14.85 -10.11 -5.04
CA GLY A 197 -15.56 -11.38 -5.14
C GLY A 197 -16.06 -11.65 -6.57
N ALA A 198 -16.69 -10.66 -7.19
CA ALA A 198 -17.15 -10.77 -8.58
C ALA A 198 -16.01 -10.98 -9.58
N LEU A 199 -14.89 -10.27 -9.39
CA LEU A 199 -13.72 -10.38 -10.24
C LEU A 199 -13.00 -11.73 -10.06
N GLY A 200 -12.96 -12.26 -8.83
CA GLY A 200 -12.44 -13.59 -8.52
C GLY A 200 -13.26 -14.70 -9.17
N TRP A 201 -14.60 -14.60 -9.12
CA TRP A 201 -15.48 -15.50 -9.86
C TRP A 201 -15.23 -15.44 -11.38
N TYR A 202 -15.15 -14.23 -11.94
CA TYR A 202 -14.86 -14.04 -13.36
C TYR A 202 -13.50 -14.63 -13.75
N MET A 203 -12.52 -14.54 -12.86
CA MET A 203 -11.18 -15.10 -13.03
C MET A 203 -11.21 -16.64 -13.08
N VAL A 204 -11.92 -17.30 -12.17
CA VAL A 204 -12.07 -18.78 -12.17
C VAL A 204 -12.85 -19.24 -13.40
N LYS A 205 -13.94 -18.53 -13.76
CA LYS A 205 -14.78 -18.87 -14.91
C LYS A 205 -13.99 -18.98 -16.23
N SER A 206 -12.89 -18.23 -16.43
CA SER A 206 -12.07 -18.41 -17.65
C SER A 206 -11.39 -19.78 -17.73
N GLY A 207 -10.99 -20.35 -16.61
CA GLY A 207 -10.21 -21.59 -16.60
C GLY A 207 -11.08 -22.83 -16.71
N LEU A 208 -12.40 -22.68 -16.57
CA LEU A 208 -13.37 -23.77 -16.63
C LEU A 208 -14.10 -23.87 -17.97
N ASP A 209 -13.67 -23.10 -18.97
CA ASP A 209 -14.27 -23.09 -20.29
C ASP A 209 -13.98 -24.40 -21.04
N GLN A 210 -15.02 -25.07 -21.53
CA GLN A 210 -14.90 -26.37 -22.19
C GLN A 210 -14.24 -26.24 -23.58
N GLU A 211 -14.29 -25.06 -24.20
CA GLU A 211 -13.55 -24.78 -25.45
C GLU A 211 -12.02 -24.99 -25.29
N ILE A 212 -11.51 -24.97 -24.05
CA ILE A 212 -10.10 -25.26 -23.76
C ILE A 212 -9.78 -26.73 -24.06
N ILE A 213 -10.70 -27.65 -23.77
CA ILE A 213 -10.52 -29.07 -24.07
C ILE A 213 -10.52 -29.28 -25.59
N ASP A 214 -11.49 -28.68 -26.28
CA ASP A 214 -11.66 -28.82 -27.74
C ASP A 214 -10.43 -28.35 -28.50
N ASN A 215 -9.83 -27.23 -28.08
CA ASN A 215 -8.66 -26.64 -28.73
C ASN A 215 -7.32 -27.11 -28.13
N ARG A 216 -7.34 -28.04 -27.16
CA ARG A 216 -6.16 -28.46 -26.37
C ARG A 216 -5.34 -27.28 -25.82
N GLY A 217 -6.04 -26.26 -25.35
CA GLY A 217 -5.44 -25.10 -24.71
C GLY A 217 -4.89 -25.42 -23.33
N VAL A 218 -4.12 -24.50 -22.75
CA VAL A 218 -3.66 -24.62 -21.35
C VAL A 218 -4.80 -24.17 -20.43
N PRO A 219 -5.32 -25.02 -19.52
CA PRO A 219 -6.37 -24.67 -18.58
C PRO A 219 -5.80 -23.77 -17.48
N ARG A 220 -5.74 -22.48 -17.76
CA ARG A 220 -5.26 -21.48 -16.81
C ARG A 220 -6.12 -20.24 -16.83
N VAL A 221 -6.11 -19.55 -15.70
CA VAL A 221 -6.70 -18.22 -15.58
C VAL A 221 -6.00 -17.27 -16.55
N SER A 222 -6.79 -16.47 -17.29
CA SER A 222 -6.24 -15.42 -18.14
C SER A 222 -5.38 -14.43 -17.34
N GLN A 223 -4.18 -14.14 -17.82
CA GLN A 223 -3.25 -13.17 -17.23
C GLN A 223 -3.87 -11.78 -17.06
N TYR A 224 -4.80 -11.39 -17.95
CA TYR A 224 -5.56 -10.15 -17.82
C TYR A 224 -6.47 -10.15 -16.58
N ARG A 225 -7.16 -11.27 -16.33
CA ARG A 225 -8.05 -11.40 -15.18
C ARG A 225 -7.26 -11.50 -13.89
N LEU A 226 -6.15 -12.24 -13.89
CA LEU A 226 -5.21 -12.30 -12.78
C LEU A 226 -4.64 -10.91 -12.43
N ALA A 227 -4.14 -10.18 -13.43
CA ALA A 227 -3.61 -8.84 -13.23
C ALA A 227 -4.67 -7.86 -12.74
N ALA A 228 -5.90 -7.92 -13.28
CA ALA A 228 -7.01 -7.10 -12.82
C ALA A 228 -7.38 -7.41 -11.35
N HIS A 229 -7.46 -8.70 -11.02
CA HIS A 229 -7.80 -9.16 -9.67
C HIS A 229 -6.76 -8.70 -8.65
N LEU A 230 -5.47 -8.96 -8.93
CA LEU A 230 -4.35 -8.51 -8.09
C LEU A 230 -4.32 -6.98 -7.96
N SER A 231 -4.49 -6.25 -9.07
CA SER A 231 -4.48 -4.78 -9.06
C SER A 231 -5.54 -4.21 -8.12
N ALA A 232 -6.76 -4.73 -8.22
CA ALA A 232 -7.86 -4.27 -7.38
C ALA A 232 -7.69 -4.72 -5.91
N ALA A 233 -7.10 -5.90 -5.65
CA ALA A 233 -6.72 -6.33 -4.29
C ALA A 233 -5.65 -5.42 -3.67
N LEU A 234 -4.59 -5.08 -4.41
CA LEU A 234 -3.56 -4.14 -3.98
C LEU A 234 -4.13 -2.73 -3.77
N ALA A 235 -5.08 -2.29 -4.60
CA ALA A 235 -5.74 -1.00 -4.43
C ALA A 235 -6.60 -0.96 -3.16
N LEU A 236 -7.33 -2.04 -2.84
CA LEU A 236 -8.04 -2.18 -1.57
C LEU A 236 -7.08 -2.18 -0.38
N TYR A 237 -5.99 -2.95 -0.47
CA TYR A 237 -4.95 -2.99 0.56
C TYR A 237 -4.41 -1.59 0.86
N VAL A 238 -3.95 -0.87 -0.18
CA VAL A 238 -3.44 0.49 -0.07
C VAL A 238 -4.53 1.42 0.44
N GLY A 239 -5.78 1.29 -0.02
CA GLY A 239 -6.90 2.11 0.41
C GLY A 239 -7.21 1.98 1.91
N MET A 240 -7.25 0.75 2.42
CA MET A 240 -7.45 0.45 3.85
C MET A 240 -6.28 0.95 4.69
N LEU A 241 -5.05 0.57 4.31
CA LEU A 241 -3.82 0.95 5.02
C LEU A 241 -3.64 2.47 5.05
N HIS A 242 -3.79 3.13 3.91
CA HIS A 242 -3.67 4.57 3.78
C HIS A 242 -4.74 5.30 4.62
N THR A 243 -5.97 4.78 4.64
CA THR A 243 -7.04 5.35 5.47
C THR A 243 -6.73 5.19 6.96
N ALA A 244 -6.27 4.00 7.39
CA ALA A 244 -5.85 3.75 8.78
C ALA A 244 -4.70 4.66 9.21
N LEU A 245 -3.66 4.77 8.39
CA LEU A 245 -2.49 5.64 8.65
C LEU A 245 -2.88 7.11 8.68
N SER A 246 -3.76 7.57 7.78
CA SER A 246 -4.21 8.97 7.73
C SER A 246 -5.00 9.40 8.95
N LEU A 247 -5.56 8.44 9.70
CA LEU A 247 -6.24 8.70 10.97
C LEU A 247 -5.28 8.70 12.17
N ARG A 248 -3.99 8.35 11.99
CA ARG A 248 -2.98 8.28 13.07
C ARG A 248 -1.77 9.19 12.85
N GLN A 249 -1.22 9.23 11.64
CA GLN A 249 0.04 9.90 11.32
C GLN A 249 -0.17 11.32 10.80
N HIS A 250 0.76 12.23 11.12
CA HIS A 250 0.67 13.63 10.74
C HIS A 250 2.05 14.27 10.53
N VAL A 251 2.14 15.14 9.53
CA VAL A 251 3.19 16.17 9.45
C VAL A 251 2.58 17.50 9.90
N PRO A 252 3.30 18.32 10.68
CA PRO A 252 2.87 19.70 10.94
C PRO A 252 2.62 20.45 9.63
N ASN A 253 1.52 21.21 9.54
CA ASN A 253 1.17 21.99 8.34
C ASN A 253 2.31 22.91 7.87
N VAL A 254 3.11 23.39 8.80
CA VAL A 254 4.27 24.25 8.58
C VAL A 254 5.31 23.60 7.66
N ALA A 255 5.54 22.29 7.78
CA ALA A 255 6.51 21.59 6.94
C ALA A 255 6.05 21.52 5.47
N LEU A 256 4.75 21.29 5.22
CA LEU A 256 4.19 21.18 3.86
C LEU A 256 3.93 22.55 3.19
N ALA A 257 4.18 23.64 3.91
CA ALA A 257 4.27 24.98 3.33
C ALA A 257 5.58 25.20 2.57
N GLN A 258 6.63 24.41 2.83
CA GLN A 258 7.90 24.51 2.13
C GLN A 258 7.86 23.84 0.73
N PRO A 259 8.31 24.52 -0.35
CA PRO A 259 8.27 23.98 -1.71
C PRO A 259 9.07 22.69 -1.93
N ASP A 260 10.24 22.59 -1.31
CA ASP A 260 11.13 21.44 -1.39
C ASP A 260 10.55 20.20 -0.68
N VAL A 261 9.86 20.36 0.46
CA VAL A 261 9.09 19.29 1.12
C VAL A 261 7.96 18.79 0.23
N ARG A 262 7.25 19.69 -0.46
CA ARG A 262 6.23 19.29 -1.44
C ARG A 262 6.81 18.54 -2.64
N ARG A 263 8.01 18.93 -3.09
CA ARG A 263 8.74 18.22 -4.15
C ARG A 263 9.09 16.80 -3.72
N PHE A 264 9.64 16.63 -2.51
CA PHE A 264 9.93 15.31 -1.95
C PHE A 264 8.65 14.45 -1.82
N ALA A 265 7.56 15.03 -1.32
CA ALA A 265 6.26 14.35 -1.23
C ALA A 265 5.67 13.96 -2.60
N ARG A 266 5.99 14.71 -3.67
CA ARG A 266 5.62 14.33 -5.05
C ARG A 266 6.44 13.15 -5.52
N VAL A 267 7.75 13.16 -5.31
CA VAL A 267 8.64 12.05 -5.66
C VAL A 267 8.23 10.77 -4.93
N ALA A 268 7.97 10.83 -3.62
CA ALA A 268 7.50 9.68 -2.86
C ALA A 268 6.17 9.10 -3.40
N ARG A 269 5.25 9.96 -3.87
CA ARG A 269 3.99 9.50 -4.50
C ARG A 269 4.21 8.83 -5.84
N VAL A 270 5.08 9.39 -6.68
CA VAL A 270 5.45 8.79 -7.96
C VAL A 270 6.13 7.44 -7.72
N ALA A 271 7.07 7.37 -6.78
CA ALA A 271 7.71 6.13 -6.38
C ALA A 271 6.70 5.08 -5.87
N GLY A 272 5.70 5.48 -5.08
CA GLY A 272 4.61 4.59 -4.67
C GLY A 272 3.77 4.06 -5.84
N ALA A 273 3.50 4.89 -6.85
CA ALA A 273 2.83 4.46 -8.06
C ALA A 273 3.70 3.48 -8.87
N MET A 274 5.01 3.73 -8.96
CA MET A 274 5.96 2.82 -9.61
C MET A 274 6.03 1.46 -8.91
N VAL A 275 6.04 1.41 -7.57
CA VAL A 275 5.97 0.14 -6.81
C VAL A 275 4.68 -0.61 -7.13
N PHE A 276 3.53 0.08 -7.14
CA PHE A 276 2.25 -0.51 -7.49
C PHE A 276 2.27 -1.09 -8.91
N LEU A 277 2.72 -0.32 -9.90
CA LEU A 277 2.79 -0.76 -11.30
C LEU A 277 3.77 -1.92 -11.50
N THR A 278 4.90 -1.93 -10.78
CA THR A 278 5.87 -3.04 -10.80
C THR A 278 5.25 -4.32 -10.23
N ALA A 279 4.46 -4.22 -9.16
CA ALA A 279 3.74 -5.37 -8.62
C ALA A 279 2.69 -5.91 -9.62
N VAL A 280 1.99 -5.01 -10.32
CA VAL A 280 1.02 -5.38 -11.36
C VAL A 280 1.69 -6.02 -12.57
N SER A 281 2.83 -5.52 -13.04
CA SER A 281 3.57 -6.17 -14.14
C SER A 281 4.00 -7.60 -13.79
N GLY A 282 4.30 -7.86 -12.51
CA GLY A 282 4.58 -9.21 -12.01
C GLY A 282 3.39 -10.19 -12.16
N ALA A 283 2.15 -9.71 -12.17
CA ALA A 283 0.98 -10.55 -12.42
C ALA A 283 0.93 -11.08 -13.85
N PHE A 284 1.42 -10.31 -14.83
CA PHE A 284 1.54 -10.77 -16.21
C PHE A 284 2.65 -11.81 -16.33
N VAL A 285 3.80 -11.59 -15.66
CA VAL A 285 4.89 -12.58 -15.62
C VAL A 285 4.41 -13.90 -15.02
N ALA A 286 3.69 -13.84 -13.90
CA ALA A 286 3.08 -15.02 -13.31
C ALA A 286 2.03 -15.63 -14.26
N GLY A 287 1.07 -14.85 -14.76
CA GLY A 287 -0.02 -15.38 -15.60
C GLY A 287 0.44 -16.05 -16.91
N LEU A 288 1.59 -15.65 -17.44
CA LEU A 288 2.18 -16.19 -18.66
C LEU A 288 3.25 -17.27 -18.43
N ASP A 289 3.54 -17.61 -17.17
CA ASP A 289 4.68 -18.47 -16.80
C ASP A 289 6.04 -17.93 -17.29
N ALA A 290 6.11 -16.61 -17.50
CA ALA A 290 7.26 -15.94 -18.08
C ALA A 290 8.51 -15.95 -17.19
N GLY A 291 8.36 -16.32 -15.91
CA GLY A 291 9.47 -16.53 -14.99
C GLY A 291 10.42 -17.67 -15.39
N LEU A 292 9.99 -18.56 -16.29
CA LEU A 292 10.74 -19.73 -16.76
C LEU A 292 11.40 -19.55 -18.13
N VAL A 293 11.34 -18.34 -18.71
CA VAL A 293 11.83 -18.08 -20.08
C VAL A 293 13.33 -17.81 -20.08
N TYR A 294 13.76 -16.69 -19.49
CA TYR A 294 15.17 -16.38 -19.26
C TYR A 294 15.48 -16.49 -17.77
N ASN A 295 16.49 -17.27 -17.38
CA ASN A 295 16.77 -17.59 -15.97
C ASN A 295 18.16 -17.13 -15.52
N GLU A 296 18.67 -16.08 -16.16
CA GLU A 296 19.88 -15.37 -15.82
C GLU A 296 19.62 -13.87 -15.58
N PHE A 297 20.55 -13.20 -14.90
CA PHE A 297 20.50 -11.76 -14.60
C PHE A 297 21.92 -11.19 -14.54
N PRO A 298 22.20 -9.98 -15.06
CA PRO A 298 21.27 -9.00 -15.60
C PRO A 298 20.86 -9.24 -17.06
N THR A 299 21.45 -10.23 -17.73
CA THR A 299 21.17 -10.54 -19.14
C THR A 299 19.89 -11.36 -19.32
N MET A 300 19.45 -11.47 -20.57
CA MET A 300 18.42 -12.34 -21.13
C MET A 300 18.95 -12.83 -22.49
N GLY A 301 19.30 -14.10 -22.60
CA GLY A 301 19.92 -14.70 -23.78
C GLY A 301 21.35 -14.20 -24.01
N GLY A 302 22.09 -13.93 -22.94
CA GLY A 302 23.46 -13.36 -23.02
C GLY A 302 23.54 -11.88 -23.41
N ARG A 303 22.40 -11.18 -23.54
CA ARG A 303 22.30 -9.75 -23.86
C ARG A 303 21.50 -9.01 -22.79
N LEU A 304 21.64 -7.69 -22.65
CA LEU A 304 20.82 -6.93 -21.69
C LEU A 304 19.34 -6.79 -22.12
N VAL A 305 19.11 -6.82 -23.43
CA VAL A 305 17.79 -6.73 -24.06
C VAL A 305 17.67 -7.92 -25.01
N PRO A 306 16.58 -8.70 -24.95
CA PRO A 306 16.33 -9.77 -25.91
C PRO A 306 16.30 -9.25 -27.35
N PRO A 307 16.50 -10.12 -28.35
CA PRO A 307 16.33 -9.77 -29.76
C PRO A 307 14.95 -9.13 -30.04
N THR A 308 14.92 -8.13 -30.94
CA THR A 308 13.69 -7.37 -31.24
C THR A 308 12.58 -8.24 -31.82
N ASP A 309 12.94 -9.27 -32.58
CA ASP A 309 12.04 -10.27 -33.14
C ASP A 309 11.39 -11.15 -32.07
N GLU A 310 12.05 -11.34 -30.92
CA GLU A 310 11.43 -11.97 -29.75
C GLU A 310 10.55 -10.99 -28.96
N LEU A 311 10.92 -9.71 -28.89
CA LEU A 311 10.17 -8.70 -28.14
C LEU A 311 8.89 -8.23 -28.86
N LEU A 312 8.88 -8.24 -30.19
CA LEU A 312 7.80 -7.76 -31.05
C LEU A 312 7.40 -8.82 -32.09
N ASP A 313 7.26 -10.06 -31.63
CA ASP A 313 6.90 -11.20 -32.45
C ASP A 313 5.50 -11.03 -33.06
N GLN A 314 5.42 -11.08 -34.38
CA GLN A 314 4.19 -10.89 -35.17
C GLN A 314 3.14 -11.96 -34.89
N ARG A 315 3.51 -13.12 -34.34
CA ARG A 315 2.56 -14.18 -33.95
C ARG A 315 1.56 -13.73 -32.90
N TYR A 316 1.87 -12.69 -32.13
CA TYR A 316 0.94 -12.13 -31.14
C TYR A 316 -0.03 -11.11 -31.74
N ALA A 317 0.21 -10.59 -32.95
CA ALA A 317 -0.75 -9.72 -33.62
C ALA A 317 -1.98 -10.53 -34.05
N ARG A 318 -3.19 -10.05 -33.70
CA ARG A 318 -4.44 -10.71 -34.13
C ARG A 318 -5.16 -9.92 -35.22
N ARG A 319 -4.83 -8.64 -35.38
CA ARG A 319 -5.39 -7.83 -36.46
C ARG A 319 -4.57 -8.02 -37.74
N PRO A 320 -5.23 -8.12 -38.91
CA PRO A 320 -4.53 -8.16 -40.20
C PRO A 320 -3.63 -6.94 -40.46
N ASP A 321 -3.91 -5.80 -39.83
CA ASP A 321 -3.14 -4.56 -39.97
C ASP A 321 -1.92 -4.47 -39.05
N GLY A 322 -1.68 -5.47 -38.18
CA GLY A 322 -0.56 -5.52 -37.24
C GLY A 322 -0.53 -4.43 -36.16
N ARG A 323 -1.56 -3.57 -36.06
CA ARG A 323 -1.55 -2.41 -35.16
C ARG A 323 -1.65 -2.78 -33.69
N ASP A 324 -2.10 -3.99 -33.38
CA ASP A 324 -2.18 -4.51 -32.02
C ASP A 324 -0.91 -5.25 -31.57
N ASN A 325 0.10 -5.39 -32.45
CA ASN A 325 1.29 -6.18 -32.17
C ASN A 325 2.03 -5.70 -30.91
N TRP A 326 2.20 -4.39 -30.74
CA TRP A 326 3.00 -3.83 -29.65
C TRP A 326 2.42 -4.12 -28.27
N TRP A 327 1.13 -3.84 -28.04
CA TRP A 327 0.52 -4.02 -26.72
C TRP A 327 0.23 -5.49 -26.42
N ARG A 328 -0.02 -6.30 -27.45
CA ARG A 328 -0.16 -7.74 -27.28
C ARG A 328 1.16 -8.39 -26.91
N ASN A 329 2.27 -7.99 -27.53
CA ASN A 329 3.57 -8.46 -27.07
C ASN A 329 3.81 -8.06 -25.60
N MET A 330 3.58 -6.81 -25.22
CA MET A 330 3.76 -6.37 -23.82
C MET A 330 2.93 -7.18 -22.79
N LEU A 331 1.75 -7.68 -23.17
CA LEU A 331 0.79 -8.29 -22.23
C LEU A 331 0.51 -9.79 -22.43
N GLU A 332 0.93 -10.36 -23.56
CA GLU A 332 0.69 -11.76 -23.96
C GLU A 332 1.98 -12.50 -24.33
N ASN A 333 3.04 -11.80 -24.77
CA ASN A 333 4.34 -12.43 -25.05
C ASN A 333 5.12 -12.59 -23.74
N PRO A 334 5.47 -13.82 -23.32
CA PRO A 334 6.17 -14.05 -22.07
C PRO A 334 7.58 -13.44 -22.07
N VAL A 335 8.29 -13.39 -23.20
CA VAL A 335 9.61 -12.74 -23.29
C VAL A 335 9.49 -11.25 -22.96
N THR A 336 8.57 -10.57 -23.63
CA THR A 336 8.35 -9.13 -23.47
C THR A 336 7.80 -8.80 -22.08
N ALA A 337 6.85 -9.57 -21.56
CA ALA A 337 6.33 -9.38 -20.21
C ALA A 337 7.41 -9.55 -19.13
N GLN A 338 8.31 -10.54 -19.31
CA GLN A 338 9.45 -10.74 -18.41
C GLN A 338 10.42 -9.56 -18.47
N PHE A 339 10.76 -9.09 -19.68
CA PHE A 339 11.63 -7.93 -19.88
C PHE A 339 11.03 -6.65 -19.28
N ASP A 340 9.76 -6.36 -19.56
CA ASP A 340 9.03 -5.20 -19.04
C ASP A 340 9.02 -5.19 -17.51
N HIS A 341 8.78 -6.33 -16.88
CA HIS A 341 8.83 -6.43 -15.42
C HIS A 341 10.24 -6.18 -14.86
N ARG A 342 11.29 -6.73 -15.48
CA ARG A 342 12.69 -6.46 -15.09
C ARG A 342 13.05 -4.97 -15.25
N LEU A 343 12.59 -4.34 -16.32
CA LEU A 343 12.80 -2.91 -16.56
C LEU A 343 12.07 -2.05 -15.52
N PHE A 344 10.80 -2.35 -15.22
CA PHE A 344 10.07 -1.68 -14.15
C PHE A 344 10.71 -1.89 -12.78
N ALA A 345 11.17 -3.11 -12.48
CA ALA A 345 11.80 -3.44 -11.21
C ALA A 345 13.12 -2.67 -11.01
N THR A 346 14.00 -2.66 -12.01
CA THR A 346 15.31 -1.98 -11.93
C THR A 346 15.17 -0.45 -11.89
N THR A 347 14.26 0.12 -12.67
CA THR A 347 13.96 1.57 -12.64
C THR A 347 13.34 1.99 -11.30
N THR A 348 12.35 1.23 -10.80
CA THR A 348 11.73 1.46 -9.49
C THR A 348 12.75 1.33 -8.37
N PHE A 349 13.57 0.27 -8.38
CA PHE A 349 14.63 0.05 -7.41
C PHE A 349 15.60 1.24 -7.31
N THR A 350 16.05 1.75 -8.45
CA THR A 350 16.94 2.91 -8.52
C THR A 350 16.31 4.15 -7.87
N VAL A 351 15.03 4.42 -8.17
CA VAL A 351 14.28 5.52 -7.55
C VAL A 351 14.18 5.32 -6.03
N LEU A 352 13.85 4.11 -5.57
CA LEU A 352 13.69 3.81 -4.14
C LEU A 352 14.99 3.94 -3.34
N LEU A 353 16.12 3.51 -3.90
CA LEU A 353 17.44 3.70 -3.29
C LEU A 353 17.80 5.18 -3.12
N SER A 354 17.32 6.04 -4.00
CA SER A 354 17.58 7.49 -3.92
C SER A 354 16.79 8.18 -2.81
N LEU A 355 15.64 7.65 -2.39
CA LEU A 355 14.72 8.30 -1.42
C LEU A 355 15.37 8.73 -0.09
N PRO A 356 16.20 7.93 0.60
CA PRO A 356 16.85 8.35 1.84
C PRO A 356 17.92 9.45 1.64
N LEU A 357 18.45 9.60 0.42
CA LEU A 357 19.51 10.56 0.08
C LEU A 357 18.93 11.86 -0.47
N LEU A 358 17.82 11.77 -1.21
CA LEU A 358 17.23 12.86 -1.98
C LEU A 358 16.97 14.14 -1.15
N PRO A 359 16.44 14.09 0.10
CA PRO A 359 16.30 15.27 0.94
C PRO A 359 17.59 16.07 1.14
N ARG A 360 18.76 15.42 1.08
CA ARG A 360 20.05 16.12 1.22
C ARG A 360 20.44 16.91 -0.01
N VAL A 361 19.91 16.53 -1.17
CA VAL A 361 20.23 17.13 -2.48
C VAL A 361 19.23 18.23 -2.83
N ILE A 362 17.94 18.01 -2.56
CA ILE A 362 16.86 18.88 -3.06
C ILE A 362 16.33 19.89 -2.04
N MET A 363 16.81 19.85 -0.78
CA MET A 363 16.27 20.67 0.32
C MET A 363 17.38 21.42 1.04
N THR A 364 17.05 22.60 1.56
CA THR A 364 17.93 23.37 2.44
C THR A 364 18.07 22.71 3.82
N ALA A 365 19.10 23.10 4.58
CA ALA A 365 19.30 22.57 5.94
C ALA A 365 18.10 22.82 6.86
N SER A 366 17.47 23.99 6.76
CA SER A 366 16.29 24.36 7.54
C SER A 366 15.06 23.53 7.16
N SER A 367 14.79 23.32 5.87
CA SER A 367 13.66 22.49 5.42
C SER A 367 13.80 21.03 5.85
N ARG A 368 15.04 20.48 5.86
CA ARG A 368 15.28 19.11 6.32
C ARG A 368 14.91 18.90 7.79
N GLN A 369 15.08 19.91 8.64
CA GLN A 369 14.70 19.84 10.06
C GLN A 369 13.18 19.74 10.26
N LEU A 370 12.39 20.10 9.25
CA LEU A 370 10.93 20.00 9.27
C LEU A 370 10.43 18.57 8.97
N LEU A 371 11.30 17.69 8.45
CA LEU A 371 10.93 16.30 8.21
C LEU A 371 10.90 15.51 9.53
N PRO A 372 9.79 14.83 9.85
CA PRO A 372 9.74 13.94 10.99
C PRO A 372 10.82 12.85 10.90
N ARG A 373 11.41 12.46 12.04
CA ARG A 373 12.37 11.34 12.10
C ARG A 373 11.78 10.04 11.52
N SER A 374 10.48 9.81 11.74
CA SER A 374 9.75 8.67 11.20
C SER A 374 9.69 8.66 9.66
N THR A 375 9.60 9.82 9.02
CA THR A 375 9.63 9.95 7.55
C THR A 375 10.96 9.46 6.99
N MET A 376 12.08 9.86 7.59
CA MET A 376 13.41 9.39 7.15
C MET A 376 13.65 7.93 7.47
N LEU A 377 13.13 7.42 8.59
CA LEU A 377 13.14 5.99 8.88
C LEU A 377 12.38 5.22 7.79
N LEU A 378 11.16 5.64 7.45
CA LEU A 378 10.36 5.02 6.39
C LEU A 378 11.06 5.06 5.03
N ALA A 379 11.73 6.16 4.68
CA ALA A 379 12.51 6.25 3.44
C ALA A 379 13.67 5.23 3.42
N ARG A 380 14.41 5.07 4.53
CA ARG A 380 15.49 4.08 4.65
C ARG A 380 14.96 2.65 4.65
N SER A 381 13.88 2.38 5.40
CA SER A 381 13.22 1.08 5.42
C SER A 381 12.67 0.70 4.05
N THR A 382 12.11 1.66 3.29
CA THR A 382 11.66 1.43 1.92
C THR A 382 12.82 1.04 1.01
N ALA A 383 13.97 1.73 1.11
CA ALA A 383 15.16 1.39 0.34
C ALA A 383 15.70 -0.01 0.71
N ALA A 384 15.75 -0.35 2.00
CA ALA A 384 16.17 -1.67 2.48
C ALA A 384 15.23 -2.79 2.00
N ALA A 385 13.92 -2.57 2.05
CA ALA A 385 12.93 -3.51 1.53
C ALA A 385 13.02 -3.64 0.00
N ALA A 386 13.39 -2.58 -0.73
CA ALA A 386 13.61 -2.66 -2.17
C ALA A 386 14.82 -3.54 -2.51
N ILE A 387 15.89 -3.50 -1.72
CA ILE A 387 17.04 -4.40 -1.85
C ILE A 387 16.58 -5.85 -1.65
N ALA A 388 15.91 -6.14 -0.54
CA ALA A 388 15.38 -7.48 -0.27
C ALA A 388 14.43 -7.97 -1.39
N GLN A 389 13.58 -7.08 -1.90
CA GLN A 389 12.62 -7.41 -2.96
C GLN A 389 13.30 -7.76 -4.29
N VAL A 390 14.31 -7.00 -4.70
CA VAL A 390 15.10 -7.30 -5.90
C VAL A 390 15.91 -8.58 -5.71
N THR A 391 16.50 -8.81 -4.53
CA THR A 391 17.18 -10.07 -4.22
C THR A 391 16.22 -11.26 -4.31
N LEU A 392 15.01 -11.16 -3.76
CA LEU A 392 13.98 -12.19 -3.90
C LEU A 392 13.58 -12.42 -5.36
N GLY A 393 13.46 -11.36 -6.16
CA GLY A 393 13.11 -11.46 -7.58
C GLY A 393 14.19 -12.16 -8.40
N ILE A 394 15.45 -11.77 -8.21
CA ILE A 394 16.61 -12.38 -8.87
C ILE A 394 16.76 -13.85 -8.44
N THR A 395 16.62 -14.16 -7.15
CA THR A 395 16.73 -15.55 -6.69
C THR A 395 15.57 -16.42 -7.17
N THR A 396 14.33 -15.89 -7.19
CA THR A 396 13.18 -16.60 -7.80
C THR A 396 13.46 -16.94 -9.26
N LEU A 397 14.07 -16.01 -10.00
CA LEU A 397 14.46 -16.21 -11.38
C LEU A 397 15.55 -17.27 -11.55
N LEU A 398 16.68 -17.14 -10.82
CA LEU A 398 17.84 -18.02 -10.97
C LEU A 398 17.55 -19.48 -10.58
N TYR A 399 16.63 -19.70 -9.64
CA TYR A 399 16.27 -21.03 -9.16
C TYR A 399 15.02 -21.62 -9.84
N LEU A 400 14.60 -21.08 -10.99
CA LEU A 400 13.46 -21.60 -11.78
C LEU A 400 12.12 -21.55 -11.03
N VAL A 401 11.82 -20.40 -10.42
CA VAL A 401 10.55 -20.07 -9.75
C VAL A 401 10.12 -21.08 -8.67
N PRO A 402 10.97 -21.40 -7.65
CA PRO A 402 10.53 -22.26 -6.55
C PRO A 402 9.38 -21.60 -5.79
N VAL A 403 8.32 -22.36 -5.49
CA VAL A 403 7.11 -21.84 -4.82
C VAL A 403 7.43 -21.00 -3.57
N PRO A 404 8.33 -21.41 -2.65
CA PRO A 404 8.66 -20.59 -1.48
C PRO A 404 9.28 -19.24 -1.83
N LEU A 405 10.17 -19.18 -2.83
CA LEU A 405 10.81 -17.93 -3.27
C LEU A 405 9.82 -17.02 -3.99
N ALA A 406 9.01 -17.58 -4.89
CA ALA A 406 7.98 -16.83 -5.60
C ALA A 406 6.92 -16.26 -4.64
N ALA A 407 6.49 -17.05 -3.65
CA ALA A 407 5.57 -16.59 -2.61
C ALA A 407 6.21 -15.53 -1.71
N ALA A 408 7.49 -15.70 -1.32
CA ALA A 408 8.22 -14.70 -0.55
C ALA A 408 8.40 -13.39 -1.35
N HIS A 409 8.67 -13.47 -2.65
CA HIS A 409 8.76 -12.31 -3.54
C HIS A 409 7.42 -11.56 -3.63
N GLN A 410 6.31 -12.29 -3.76
CA GLN A 410 4.97 -11.67 -3.72
C GLN A 410 4.67 -11.00 -2.37
N ALA A 411 4.93 -11.69 -1.26
CA ALA A 411 4.76 -11.13 0.08
C ALA A 411 5.64 -9.88 0.30
N GLY A 412 6.90 -9.95 -0.12
CA GLY A 412 7.86 -8.85 -0.06
C GLY A 412 7.41 -7.62 -0.87
N SER A 413 6.75 -7.83 -2.01
CA SER A 413 6.15 -6.74 -2.80
C SER A 413 5.11 -5.97 -2.00
N VAL A 414 4.25 -6.67 -1.27
CA VAL A 414 3.23 -6.03 -0.41
C VAL A 414 3.88 -5.35 0.81
N VAL A 415 4.94 -5.91 1.39
CA VAL A 415 5.74 -5.25 2.44
C VAL A 415 6.36 -3.94 1.91
N LEU A 416 6.95 -3.97 0.72
CA LEU A 416 7.50 -2.77 0.08
C LEU A 416 6.41 -1.72 -0.16
N LEU A 417 5.24 -2.14 -0.66
CA LEU A 417 4.06 -1.30 -0.85
C LEU A 417 3.56 -0.69 0.47
N THR A 418 3.65 -1.44 1.58
CA THR A 418 3.32 -0.98 2.94
C THR A 418 4.21 0.19 3.34
N LEU A 419 5.52 0.03 3.18
CA LEU A 419 6.53 1.00 3.61
C LEU A 419 6.44 2.30 2.78
N ILE A 420 6.31 2.20 1.46
CA ILE A 420 6.15 3.38 0.60
C ILE A 420 4.80 4.08 0.84
N THR A 421 3.73 3.34 1.14
CA THR A 421 2.44 3.93 1.56
C THR A 421 2.58 4.66 2.89
N GLY A 422 3.33 4.10 3.83
CA GLY A 422 3.73 4.74 5.08
C GLY A 422 4.48 6.05 4.82
N LEU A 423 5.51 6.03 3.98
CA LEU A 423 6.29 7.21 3.61
C LEU A 423 5.41 8.29 2.99
N VAL A 424 4.60 7.95 2.00
CA VAL A 424 3.67 8.86 1.34
C VAL A 424 2.68 9.47 2.34
N THR A 425 2.15 8.68 3.26
CA THR A 425 1.21 9.15 4.28
C THR A 425 1.89 10.05 5.31
N SER A 426 3.14 9.76 5.66
CA SER A 426 3.99 10.60 6.50
C SER A 426 4.42 11.92 5.85
N LEU A 427 3.98 12.22 4.62
CA LEU A 427 4.28 13.45 3.87
C LEU A 427 3.00 14.18 3.42
N ARG A 428 1.88 13.94 4.10
CA ARG A 428 0.57 14.54 3.78
C ARG A 428 0.09 15.54 4.82
N ARG A 429 -0.73 16.49 4.37
CA ARG A 429 -1.40 17.48 5.23
C ARG A 429 -2.46 16.75 6.08
N PRO A 430 -2.70 17.17 7.34
CA PRO A 430 -3.80 16.68 8.14
C PRO A 430 -5.13 16.85 7.39
N GLY A 431 -5.88 15.76 7.21
CA GLY A 431 -7.20 15.82 6.59
C GLY A 431 -8.17 16.70 7.39
N GLN A 432 -9.16 17.30 6.73
CA GLN A 432 -10.24 18.08 7.38
C GLN A 432 -10.90 17.32 8.55
N VAL A 433 -11.04 15.99 8.42
CA VAL A 433 -11.58 15.09 9.45
C VAL A 433 -10.83 15.20 10.79
N MET A 434 -9.50 15.27 10.75
CA MET A 434 -8.69 15.36 11.96
C MET A 434 -8.63 16.78 12.54
N ARG A 435 -8.84 17.82 11.72
CA ARG A 435 -9.00 19.20 12.24
C ARG A 435 -10.22 19.29 13.15
N VAL A 436 -11.31 18.59 12.78
CA VAL A 436 -12.53 18.49 13.59
C VAL A 436 -12.31 17.62 14.84
N VAL A 437 -11.59 16.49 14.72
CA VAL A 437 -11.30 15.61 15.88
C VAL A 437 -10.36 16.25 16.91
N LYS A 438 -9.47 17.17 16.50
CA LYS A 438 -8.59 17.91 17.42
C LYS A 438 -9.20 19.21 17.97
N SER A 439 -10.29 19.69 17.38
CA SER A 439 -11.02 20.89 17.84
C SER A 439 -12.16 20.56 18.80
N LEU A 440 -12.33 19.27 19.12
CA LEU A 440 -13.18 18.72 20.17
C LEU A 440 -12.25 18.14 21.24
#